data_AF-A0A371EYZ0-F1
#
_entry.id   AF-A0A371EYZ0-F1
#
_cell.length_a   1.000
_cell.length_b   1.000
_cell.length_c   1.000
_cell.angle_alpha   90.00
_cell.angle_beta   90.00
_cell.angle_gamma   90.00
#
_symmetry.space_group_name_H-M   'P 1'
#
loop_
_entity.id
_entity.type
_entity.pdbx_description
1 polymer ?
#
loop_
_entity_poly.entity_id
_entity_poly.type
_entity_poly.pdbx_seq_one_letter_code
_entity_poly.pdbx_strand_id
1 'polypeptide(L)'
;MMKSVDEFYHSKEMLAFQNASYTHVVEGFDYCDKYEENVGFPKLEERRKELCVLTVVNTFENLETYRDSWNDDDKLREALRNLQSLSLNILNLRPKFCSNEMRPR
;
A
#
# COMPACT_ATOMS: atom_id res chain seq x y z
N MET A 1 -10.71 -17.84 11.48
CA MET A 1 -10.22 -16.74 12.32
C MET A 1 -9.17 -17.24 13.32
N MET A 2 -9.50 -18.08 14.32
CA MET A 2 -8.47 -18.54 15.26
C MET A 2 -7.41 -19.45 14.59
N LYS A 3 -7.85 -20.42 13.77
CA LYS A 3 -6.94 -21.30 13.02
C LYS A 3 -5.86 -20.57 12.20
N SER A 4 -6.23 -19.47 11.53
CA SER A 4 -5.28 -18.67 10.73
C SER A 4 -4.30 -17.87 11.59
N VAL A 5 -4.69 -17.53 12.83
CA VAL A 5 -3.80 -16.89 13.80
C VAL A 5 -2.82 -17.92 14.34
N ASP A 6 -3.29 -19.14 14.64
CA ASP A 6 -2.43 -20.25 15.09
C ASP A 6 -1.39 -20.62 14.01
N GLU A 7 -1.82 -20.73 12.75
CA GLU A 7 -0.94 -20.96 11.59
C GLU A 7 0.11 -19.85 11.44
N PHE A 8 -0.26 -18.59 11.66
CA PHE A 8 0.65 -17.46 11.63
C PHE A 8 1.72 -17.55 12.72
N TYR A 9 1.33 -17.80 13.98
CA TYR A 9 2.29 -17.94 15.08
C TYR A 9 3.23 -19.13 14.89
N HIS A 10 2.73 -20.29 14.45
CA HIS A 10 3.58 -21.44 14.14
C HIS A 10 4.59 -21.16 13.02
N SER A 11 4.19 -20.41 11.99
CA SER A 11 5.13 -20.02 10.92
C SER A 11 6.26 -19.11 11.44
N LYS A 12 5.99 -18.25 12.43
CA LYS A 12 6.97 -17.34 13.06
C LYS A 12 7.89 -18.07 14.05
N GLU A 13 7.39 -19.08 14.77
CA GLU A 13 8.20 -19.94 15.65
C GLU A 13 9.30 -20.67 14.88
N MET A 14 9.00 -21.12 13.64
CA MET A 14 9.95 -21.81 12.77
C MET A 14 11.08 -20.91 12.24
N LEU A 15 10.89 -19.58 12.24
CA LEU A 15 11.85 -18.59 11.76
C LEU A 15 12.77 -18.04 12.86
N ALA A 16 12.76 -18.66 14.06
CA ALA A 16 13.52 -18.21 15.24
C ALA A 16 13.25 -16.76 15.67
N PHE A 17 12.11 -16.18 15.26
CA PHE A 17 11.65 -14.88 15.73
C PHE A 17 11.09 -15.02 17.15
N GLN A 18 11.97 -15.10 18.13
CA GLN A 18 11.63 -15.33 19.55
C GLN A 18 10.97 -14.13 20.25
N ASN A 19 10.73 -13.04 19.53
CA ASN A 19 10.32 -11.77 20.11
C ASN A 19 8.87 -11.44 19.73
N ALA A 20 7.97 -11.49 20.72
CA ALA A 20 6.57 -11.07 20.58
C ALA A 20 6.40 -9.64 20.03
N SER A 21 7.45 -8.80 20.12
CA SER A 21 7.49 -7.45 19.57
C SER A 21 7.42 -7.38 18.04
N TYR A 22 7.77 -8.45 17.32
CA TYR A 22 7.78 -8.46 15.85
C TYR A 22 6.55 -9.15 15.24
N THR A 23 5.59 -9.54 16.06
CA THR A 23 4.33 -10.17 15.63
C THR A 23 3.60 -9.34 14.57
N HIS A 24 3.68 -8.01 14.68
CA HIS A 24 3.01 -7.08 13.76
C HIS A 24 3.92 -6.53 12.67
N VAL A 25 5.15 -7.04 12.57
CA VAL A 25 6.05 -6.68 11.47
C VAL A 25 5.62 -7.45 10.24
N VAL A 26 5.00 -6.72 9.33
CA VAL A 26 4.64 -7.15 7.99
C VAL A 26 5.79 -6.77 7.07
N GLU A 27 6.49 -7.77 6.56
CA GLU A 27 7.61 -7.57 5.63
C GLU A 27 7.11 -7.69 4.20
N GLY A 28 7.55 -6.76 3.34
CA GLY A 28 7.22 -6.75 1.92
C GLY A 28 5.77 -6.37 1.61
N PHE A 29 5.34 -6.69 0.40
CA PHE A 29 4.04 -6.32 -0.15
C PHE A 29 3.07 -7.52 -0.29
N ASP A 30 3.54 -8.74 -0.07
CA ASP A 30 2.77 -9.98 -0.27
C ASP A 30 1.50 -10.03 0.59
N TYR A 31 1.59 -9.50 1.82
CA TYR A 31 0.42 -9.35 2.68
C TYR A 31 -0.62 -8.44 2.03
N CYS A 32 -0.22 -7.25 1.59
CA CYS A 32 -1.13 -6.31 0.91
C CYS A 32 -1.72 -6.93 -0.36
N ASP A 33 -0.89 -7.53 -1.21
CA ASP A 33 -1.32 -8.15 -2.47
C ASP A 33 -2.36 -9.27 -2.25
N LYS A 34 -2.14 -10.12 -1.23
CA LYS A 34 -3.05 -11.21 -0.87
C LYS A 34 -4.42 -10.70 -0.42
N TYR A 35 -4.47 -9.62 0.34
CA TYR A 35 -5.73 -9.09 0.85
C TYR A 35 -6.45 -8.16 -0.14
N GLU A 36 -5.72 -7.46 -1.01
CA GLU A 36 -6.31 -6.65 -2.08
C GLU A 36 -7.16 -7.51 -3.04
N GLU A 37 -6.69 -8.73 -3.35
CA GLU A 37 -7.43 -9.71 -4.16
C GLU A 37 -8.80 -10.07 -3.54
N ASN A 38 -8.86 -10.16 -2.20
CA ASN A 38 -10.09 -10.53 -1.50
C ASN A 38 -11.16 -9.41 -1.50
N VAL A 39 -10.75 -8.15 -1.72
CA VAL A 39 -11.64 -6.99 -1.65
C VAL A 39 -11.99 -6.46 -3.05
N GLY A 40 -11.41 -7.04 -4.11
CA GLY A 40 -11.64 -6.60 -5.49
C GLY A 40 -11.08 -5.21 -5.80
N PHE A 41 -10.13 -4.74 -4.98
CA PHE A 41 -9.41 -3.50 -5.26
C PHE A 41 -8.32 -3.76 -6.31
N PRO A 42 -7.96 -2.75 -7.12
CA PRO A 42 -6.78 -2.84 -7.98
C PRO A 42 -5.55 -3.13 -7.13
N LYS A 43 -4.71 -4.07 -7.60
CA LYS A 43 -3.44 -4.37 -6.93
C LYS A 43 -2.56 -3.13 -6.84
N LEU A 44 -1.78 -3.03 -5.77
CA LEU A 44 -0.77 -2.00 -5.61
C LEU A 44 0.17 -2.00 -6.82
N GLU A 45 0.26 -0.85 -7.49
CA GLU A 45 1.10 -0.72 -8.69
C GLU A 45 2.58 -0.99 -8.36
N GLU A 46 3.25 -1.76 -9.21
CA GLU A 46 4.60 -2.25 -8.93
C GLU A 46 5.63 -1.13 -8.76
N ARG A 47 5.49 -0.07 -9.54
CA ARG A 47 6.27 1.16 -9.38
C ARG A 47 6.14 1.81 -7.99
N ARG A 48 4.98 1.68 -7.31
CA ARG A 48 4.81 2.20 -5.95
C ARG A 48 5.56 1.35 -4.93
N LYS A 49 5.64 0.04 -5.16
CA LYS A 49 6.50 -0.86 -4.38
C LYS A 49 7.96 -0.49 -4.58
N GLU A 50 8.38 -0.25 -5.82
CA GLU A 50 9.75 0.19 -6.13
C GLU A 50 10.12 1.52 -5.47
N LEU A 51 9.23 2.53 -5.51
CA LEU A 51 9.47 3.81 -4.82
C LEU A 51 9.63 3.62 -3.31
N CYS A 52 8.84 2.74 -2.70
CA CYS A 52 8.97 2.43 -1.27
C CYS A 52 10.32 1.78 -0.96
N VAL A 53 10.76 0.81 -1.77
CA VAL A 53 12.06 0.15 -1.61
C VAL A 53 13.21 1.15 -1.79
N LEU A 54 13.17 1.99 -2.82
CA LEU A 54 14.19 3.03 -3.05
C LEU A 54 14.26 4.02 -1.89
N THR A 55 13.12 4.44 -1.36
CA THR A 55 13.08 5.30 -0.17
C THR A 55 13.75 4.62 1.02
N VAL A 56 13.44 3.36 1.28
CA VAL A 56 14.06 2.58 2.37
C VAL A 56 15.56 2.48 2.18
N VAL A 57 16.04 2.14 0.98
CA VAL A 57 17.48 2.09 0.66
C VAL A 57 18.14 3.45 0.87
N ASN A 58 17.55 4.53 0.37
CA ASN A 58 18.07 5.89 0.54
C ASN A 58 18.11 6.31 2.01
N THR A 59 17.20 5.81 2.87
CA THR A 59 17.29 6.06 4.32
C THR A 59 18.53 5.43 4.96
N PHE A 60 19.00 4.29 4.44
CA PHE A 60 20.22 3.64 4.91
C PHE A 60 21.48 4.31 4.35
N GLU A 61 21.45 4.78 3.10
CA GLU A 61 22.58 5.43 2.45
C GLU A 61 22.75 6.90 2.87
N ASN A 62 21.64 7.59 3.16
CA ASN A 62 21.60 9.03 3.39
C ASN A 62 20.58 9.41 4.47
N LEU A 63 20.82 8.97 5.70
CA LEU A 63 19.87 9.15 6.81
C LEU A 63 19.49 10.61 7.07
N GLU A 64 20.41 11.55 6.87
CA GLU A 64 20.20 12.97 7.19
C GLU A 64 19.42 13.71 6.10
N THR A 65 19.60 13.33 4.82
CA THR A 65 19.04 14.11 3.70
C THR A 65 18.17 13.29 2.74
N TYR A 66 17.86 12.02 3.01
CA TYR A 66 17.01 11.19 2.13
C TYR A 66 15.62 11.81 1.86
N ARG A 67 15.13 12.65 2.78
CA ARG A 67 13.85 13.35 2.64
C ARG A 67 13.90 14.55 1.72
N ASP A 68 15.07 15.11 1.49
CA ASP A 68 15.29 16.33 0.71
C ASP A 68 16.07 16.05 -0.59
N SER A 69 16.74 14.88 -0.68
CA SER A 69 17.57 14.45 -1.80
C SER A 69 17.22 13.01 -2.18
N TRP A 70 16.61 12.86 -3.35
CA TRP A 70 16.27 11.58 -3.98
C TRP A 70 16.66 11.61 -5.46
N ASN A 71 17.06 10.47 -6.03
CA ASN A 71 17.42 10.36 -7.45
C ASN A 71 16.32 9.64 -8.28
N ASP A 72 15.09 9.64 -7.75
CA ASP A 72 13.98 8.84 -8.26
C ASP A 72 13.00 9.67 -9.12
N ASP A 73 13.45 10.83 -9.62
CA ASP A 73 12.62 11.85 -10.27
C ASP A 73 11.83 11.32 -11.48
N ASP A 74 12.38 10.35 -12.21
CA ASP A 74 11.67 9.72 -13.32
C ASP A 74 10.48 8.88 -12.86
N LYS A 75 10.67 8.10 -11.79
CA LYS A 75 9.61 7.29 -11.17
C LYS A 75 8.56 8.15 -10.49
N LEU A 76 8.97 9.25 -9.86
CA LEU A 76 8.06 10.24 -9.28
C LEU A 76 7.24 10.95 -10.36
N ARG A 77 7.87 11.36 -11.47
CA ARG A 77 7.16 11.98 -12.61
C ARG A 77 6.12 11.04 -13.22
N GLU A 78 6.47 9.76 -13.35
CA GLU A 78 5.52 8.74 -13.78
C GLU A 78 4.38 8.56 -12.77
N ALA A 79 4.68 8.53 -11.46
CA ALA A 79 3.69 8.48 -10.38
C ALA A 79 2.65 9.60 -10.51
N LEU A 80 3.13 10.84 -10.69
CA LEU A 80 2.30 12.02 -10.82
C LEU A 80 1.41 12.01 -12.07
N ARG A 81 1.94 11.58 -13.24
CA ARG A 81 1.13 11.47 -14.47
C ARG A 81 -0.04 10.50 -14.33
N ASN A 82 0.19 9.38 -13.66
CA ASN A 82 -0.86 8.37 -13.44
C ASN A 82 -1.83 8.78 -12.32
N LEU A 83 -1.39 9.51 -11.30
CA LEU A 83 -2.30 10.13 -10.33
C LEU A 83 -3.23 11.15 -11.01
N GLN A 84 -2.71 11.93 -11.95
CA GLN A 84 -3.52 12.86 -12.75
C GLN A 84 -4.54 12.12 -13.62
N SER A 85 -4.17 10.99 -14.24
CA SER A 85 -5.11 10.18 -15.02
C SER A 85 -6.18 9.49 -14.16
N LEU A 86 -5.83 9.02 -12.96
CA LEU A 86 -6.78 8.46 -11.98
C LEU A 86 -7.73 9.52 -11.42
N SER A 87 -7.24 10.73 -11.13
CA SER A 87 -8.05 11.89 -10.71
C SER A 87 -9.13 12.23 -11.74
N LEU A 88 -8.76 12.26 -13.03
CA LEU A 88 -9.71 12.44 -14.13
C LEU A 88 -10.74 11.30 -14.19
N ASN A 89 -10.33 10.05 -13.96
CA ASN A 89 -11.23 8.89 -13.97
C ASN A 89 -12.19 8.85 -12.76
N ILE A 90 -11.75 9.26 -11.57
CA ILE A 90 -12.61 9.33 -10.36
C ILE A 90 -13.64 10.47 -10.49
N LEU A 91 -13.26 11.61 -11.09
CA LEU A 91 -14.21 12.68 -11.42
C LEU A 91 -15.27 12.20 -12.44
N ASN A 92 -14.89 11.31 -13.36
CA ASN A 92 -15.80 10.70 -14.35
C ASN A 92 -16.63 9.54 -13.79
N LEU A 93 -16.28 8.99 -12.63
CA LEU A 93 -16.99 7.89 -11.95
C LEU A 93 -17.91 8.38 -10.82
N ARG A 94 -18.27 9.67 -10.75
CA ARG A 94 -19.32 10.13 -9.80
C ARG A 94 -20.55 9.23 -9.96
N PRO A 95 -20.87 8.39 -8.96
CA PRO A 95 -22.13 7.69 -9.00
C PRO A 95 -23.21 8.75 -8.74
N LYS A 96 -24.34 8.65 -9.43
CA LYS A 96 -25.54 9.49 -9.28
C LYS A 96 -26.21 9.29 -7.90
N PHE A 97 -25.47 9.34 -6.80
CA PHE A 97 -26.01 9.32 -5.43
C PHE A 97 -26.30 10.74 -4.96
N CYS A 98 -27.20 11.46 -5.65
CA CYS A 98 -27.88 12.64 -5.11
C CYS A 98 -28.99 13.08 -6.08
N SER A 99 -29.96 12.22 -6.35
CA SER A 99 -31.19 12.61 -7.08
C SER A 99 -32.41 11.78 -6.64
N ASN A 100 -32.51 11.41 -5.36
CA ASN A 100 -33.75 10.88 -4.81
C ASN A 100 -34.40 11.95 -3.92
N GLU A 101 -35.30 12.69 -4.56
CA GLU A 101 -36.56 13.23 -4.03
C GLU A 101 -36.71 13.32 -2.49
N MET A 102 -36.50 14.52 -1.95
CA MET A 102 -37.19 14.94 -0.74
C MET A 102 -38.69 15.11 -1.07
N ARG A 103 -39.51 14.11 -0.73
CA ARG A 103 -40.96 14.30 -0.60
C ARG A 103 -41.27 14.92 0.77
N PRO A 104 -41.92 16.09 0.85
CA PRO A 104 -42.41 16.61 2.12
C PRO A 104 -43.66 15.82 2.55
N ARG A 105 -43.79 15.57 3.87
CA ARG A 105 -45.04 15.13 4.50
C ARG A 105 -45.94 16.33 4.75
#